data_AF-A0A7L4P171-F1
#
_entry.id   AF-A0A7L4P171-F1
#
_cell.length_a   1.000
_cell.length_b   1.000
_cell.length_c   1.000
_cell.angle_alpha   90.00
_cell.angle_beta   90.00
_cell.angle_gamma   90.00
#
_symmetry.space_group_name_H-M   'P 1'
#
loop_
_entity.id
_entity.type
_entity.pdbx_description
1 polymer ?
#
loop_
_entity_poly.entity_id
_entity_poly.type
_entity_poly.pdbx_seq_one_letter_code
_entity_poly.pdbx_strand_id
1 'polypeptide(L)'
;MSDGDFYPDIDLLEENRDVGGLVKALEHEKYIVRKEAARSLKKVGDERAVVPLIRSLKYESWQDESPILTSVREFSAEALGAIGDRRAVEALIQSVKEDVVEGVRWRSVFALGKIGEGDHSVTEVLIDALNNDSWVVRENAAKSLGNLASIEAVEPLISLLGDKEWRVRKQAINALGKIGSDEAVKPLLRLLYDGDADVRRNTTEVLACMGDEAFDPLMDLYMCDDWQIRSKAAECLGKIGDTRAVDYFIDTLCSKRKEDRNRHVRGKIVEALGNIGDERAIDVLVDVMDDDDLFVKRKAEDAIIKIRLKSYPGNYNQFNTNSISFYYPEDWTVKTVVSNEKFQGNNPDGSINLLIFRKSNLKGIKFEELIEIWEEIFETQNIILNGGNTSKMGNIQSFLMFGDNLKTNKMIMVTGYLLKDFYYYLYFTMKSDITLEDQEDINLIVNTFRILM
;
A
#
# COMPACT_ATOMS: atom_id res chain seq x y z
N MET A 1 41.27 -51.20 -5.07
CA MET A 1 40.42 -50.17 -5.70
C MET A 1 39.26 -50.00 -4.75
N SER A 2 39.20 -48.87 -4.06
CA SER A 2 38.03 -48.55 -3.23
C SER A 2 36.84 -48.42 -4.17
N ASP A 3 35.78 -49.19 -3.93
CA ASP A 3 34.48 -48.95 -4.54
C ASP A 3 34.16 -47.46 -4.32
N GLY A 4 34.10 -46.70 -5.41
CA GLY A 4 33.65 -45.32 -5.35
C GLY A 4 32.18 -45.38 -4.93
N ASP A 5 31.87 -44.87 -3.74
CA ASP A 5 30.51 -44.72 -3.22
C ASP A 5 29.64 -44.00 -4.26
N PHE A 6 28.96 -44.77 -5.11
CA PHE A 6 28.01 -44.27 -6.08
C PHE A 6 26.73 -43.96 -5.32
N TYR A 7 26.62 -42.74 -4.80
CA TYR A 7 25.38 -42.26 -4.19
C TYR A 7 24.28 -42.24 -5.25
N PRO A 8 23.01 -42.52 -4.87
CA PRO A 8 21.90 -42.20 -5.76
C PRO A 8 21.95 -40.70 -6.05
N ASP A 9 21.99 -40.35 -7.34
CA ASP A 9 22.00 -38.97 -7.80
C ASP A 9 20.60 -38.38 -7.60
N ILE A 10 20.40 -37.70 -6.47
CA ILE A 10 19.11 -37.16 -6.07
C ILE A 10 18.62 -36.09 -7.06
N ASP A 11 19.53 -35.30 -7.62
CA ASP A 11 19.19 -34.27 -8.61
C ASP A 11 18.66 -34.92 -9.89
N LEU A 12 19.34 -35.98 -10.37
CA LEU A 12 18.88 -36.75 -11.52
C LEU A 12 17.53 -37.45 -11.25
N LEU A 13 17.32 -37.98 -10.05
CA LEU A 13 16.04 -38.59 -9.67
C LEU A 13 14.91 -37.55 -9.58
N GLU A 14 15.19 -36.35 -9.09
CA GLU A 14 14.27 -35.21 -9.05
C GLU A 14 13.90 -34.75 -10.47
N GLU A 15 14.89 -34.54 -11.34
CA GLU A 15 14.72 -34.14 -12.74
C GLU A 15 13.87 -35.14 -13.51
N ASN A 16 14.12 -36.43 -13.31
CA ASN A 16 13.35 -37.51 -13.94
C ASN A 16 12.00 -37.77 -13.26
N ARG A 17 11.71 -37.08 -12.15
CA ARG A 17 10.53 -37.32 -11.29
C ARG A 17 10.40 -38.80 -10.89
N ASP A 18 11.52 -39.48 -10.64
CA ASP A 18 11.56 -40.87 -10.21
C ASP A 18 11.24 -40.98 -8.71
N VAL A 19 9.94 -40.98 -8.41
CA VAL A 19 9.43 -41.12 -7.04
C VAL A 19 9.86 -42.45 -6.41
N GLY A 20 9.99 -43.52 -7.19
CA GLY A 20 10.41 -44.82 -6.66
C GLY A 20 11.87 -44.79 -6.19
N GLY A 21 12.75 -44.18 -6.98
CA GLY A 21 14.14 -43.93 -6.61
C GLY A 21 14.27 -43.01 -5.40
N LEU A 22 13.54 -41.89 -5.38
CA LEU A 22 13.55 -40.95 -4.25
C LEU A 22 13.00 -41.58 -2.95
N VAL A 23 11.96 -42.41 -3.04
CA VAL A 23 11.43 -43.16 -1.89
C VAL A 23 12.45 -44.15 -1.35
N LYS A 24 13.18 -44.88 -2.22
CA LYS A 24 14.29 -45.73 -1.77
C LYS A 24 15.41 -44.92 -1.12
N ALA A 25 15.69 -43.73 -1.64
CA ALA A 25 16.72 -42.84 -1.08
C ALA A 25 16.36 -42.31 0.33
N LEU A 26 15.08 -42.26 0.71
CA LEU A 26 14.66 -41.95 2.09
C LEU A 26 15.14 -42.98 3.12
N GLU A 27 15.44 -44.21 2.71
CA GLU A 27 15.90 -45.30 3.58
C GLU A 27 17.43 -45.51 3.50
N HIS A 28 18.14 -44.62 2.80
CA HIS A 28 19.58 -44.74 2.56
C HIS A 28 20.40 -44.57 3.86
N GLU A 29 21.49 -45.32 4.04
CA GLU A 29 22.34 -45.28 5.26
C GLU A 29 22.89 -43.87 5.61
N LYS A 30 23.19 -43.05 4.60
CA LYS A 30 23.71 -41.68 4.79
C LYS A 30 22.57 -40.66 4.91
N TYR A 31 22.58 -39.91 6.01
CA TYR A 31 21.54 -38.92 6.30
C TYR A 31 21.37 -37.84 5.21
N ILE A 32 22.47 -37.44 4.54
CA ILE A 32 22.44 -36.38 3.52
C ILE A 32 21.52 -36.82 2.38
N VAL A 33 21.66 -38.07 1.94
CA VAL A 33 20.84 -38.66 0.88
C VAL A 33 19.37 -38.67 1.29
N ARG A 34 19.05 -39.06 2.53
CA ARG A 34 17.68 -39.07 3.05
C ARG A 34 17.06 -37.67 3.12
N LYS A 35 17.85 -36.71 3.59
CA LYS A 35 17.45 -35.30 3.72
C LYS A 35 17.17 -34.67 2.36
N GLU A 36 18.08 -34.86 1.40
CA GLU A 36 17.87 -34.35 0.03
C GLU A 36 16.72 -35.10 -0.66
N ALA A 37 16.56 -36.41 -0.45
CA ALA A 37 15.40 -37.15 -0.96
C ALA A 37 14.07 -36.58 -0.45
N ALA A 38 13.94 -36.29 0.85
CA ALA A 38 12.73 -35.66 1.40
C ALA A 38 12.47 -34.27 0.77
N ARG A 39 13.52 -33.49 0.57
CA ARG A 39 13.44 -32.17 -0.10
C ARG A 39 13.03 -32.29 -1.56
N SER A 40 13.55 -33.26 -2.31
CA SER A 40 13.19 -33.50 -3.70
C SER A 40 11.76 -34.02 -3.83
N LEU A 41 11.32 -34.90 -2.92
CA LEU A 41 9.93 -35.37 -2.90
C LEU A 41 8.92 -34.24 -2.71
N LYS A 42 9.25 -33.21 -1.91
CA LYS A 42 8.46 -31.97 -1.81
C LYS A 42 8.28 -31.31 -3.17
N LYS A 43 9.36 -31.17 -3.95
CA LYS A 43 9.34 -30.50 -5.26
C LYS A 43 8.61 -31.34 -6.32
N VAL A 44 8.78 -32.66 -6.26
CA VAL A 44 8.11 -33.60 -7.17
C VAL A 44 6.61 -33.64 -6.90
N GLY A 45 6.18 -33.58 -5.63
CA GLY A 45 4.77 -33.40 -5.24
C GLY A 45 3.88 -34.61 -5.52
N ASP A 46 4.43 -35.83 -5.57
CA ASP A 46 3.68 -37.03 -5.93
C ASP A 46 3.13 -37.77 -4.70
N GLU A 47 1.84 -38.10 -4.73
CA GLU A 47 1.11 -38.78 -3.64
C GLU A 47 1.67 -40.15 -3.24
N ARG A 48 2.42 -40.83 -4.12
CA ARG A 48 3.08 -42.11 -3.81
C ARG A 48 4.14 -41.94 -2.71
N ALA A 49 4.66 -40.74 -2.53
CA ALA A 49 5.65 -40.42 -1.52
C ALA A 49 5.07 -40.25 -0.10
N VAL A 50 3.74 -40.09 0.03
CA VAL A 50 3.09 -39.73 1.31
C VAL A 50 3.33 -40.76 2.39
N VAL A 51 3.09 -42.05 2.12
CA VAL A 51 3.30 -43.11 3.13
C VAL A 51 4.77 -43.26 3.53
N PRO A 52 5.74 -43.29 2.59
CA PRO A 52 7.17 -43.22 2.93
C PRO A 52 7.56 -41.99 3.76
N LEU A 53 7.06 -40.81 3.42
CA LEU A 53 7.34 -39.58 4.16
C LEU A 53 6.73 -39.61 5.58
N ILE A 54 5.53 -40.18 5.76
CA ILE A 54 4.94 -40.42 7.09
C ILE A 54 5.85 -41.34 7.93
N ARG A 55 6.39 -42.42 7.35
CA ARG A 55 7.34 -43.30 8.06
C ARG A 55 8.62 -42.54 8.44
N SER A 56 9.15 -41.73 7.51
CA SER A 56 10.33 -40.90 7.76
C SER A 56 10.09 -39.87 8.87
N LEU A 57 8.89 -39.29 8.96
CA LEU A 57 8.50 -38.39 10.05
C LEU A 57 8.49 -39.09 11.41
N LYS A 58 7.99 -40.34 11.47
CA LYS A 58 7.83 -41.14 12.68
C LYS A 58 9.09 -41.90 13.13
N TYR A 59 10.17 -41.90 12.35
CA TYR A 59 11.27 -42.83 12.59
C TYR A 59 12.04 -42.51 13.90
N GLU A 60 11.67 -43.20 14.99
CA GLU A 60 12.15 -42.97 16.37
C GLU A 60 13.57 -43.50 16.62
N SER A 61 14.01 -44.56 15.92
CA SER A 61 15.33 -45.18 16.17
C SER A 61 16.53 -44.29 15.79
N TRP A 62 16.26 -43.06 15.36
CA TRP A 62 17.21 -42.06 14.90
C TRP A 62 17.49 -41.03 15.99
N GLN A 63 16.77 -41.10 17.12
CA GLN A 63 16.92 -40.18 18.24
C GLN A 63 18.30 -40.28 18.92
N ASP A 64 19.00 -41.41 18.79
CA ASP A 64 20.37 -41.60 19.30
C ASP A 64 21.45 -40.96 18.39
N GLU A 65 21.10 -40.55 17.17
CA GLU A 65 22.03 -40.05 16.16
C GLU A 65 21.82 -38.56 15.85
N SER A 66 22.28 -37.68 16.75
CA SER A 66 22.74 -36.30 16.47
C SER A 66 21.71 -35.25 15.94
N PRO A 67 21.93 -33.92 16.15
CA PRO A 67 21.13 -32.83 15.55
C PRO A 67 20.92 -32.88 14.03
N ILE A 68 21.68 -33.73 13.35
CA ILE A 68 21.73 -33.89 11.91
C ILE A 68 20.49 -34.63 11.35
N LEU A 69 19.89 -35.57 12.11
CA LEU A 69 18.73 -36.36 11.67
C LEU A 69 17.39 -35.64 11.82
N THR A 70 17.33 -34.66 12.71
CA THR A 70 16.24 -33.70 12.84
C THR A 70 15.84 -33.11 11.49
N SER A 71 16.82 -32.81 10.64
CA SER A 71 16.59 -32.22 9.31
C SER A 71 15.72 -33.11 8.43
N VAL A 72 15.84 -34.44 8.48
CA VAL A 72 15.06 -35.34 7.63
C VAL A 72 13.59 -35.29 8.02
N ARG A 73 13.28 -35.40 9.32
CA ARG A 73 11.91 -35.37 9.85
C ARG A 73 11.23 -34.02 9.58
N GLU A 74 11.98 -32.95 9.74
CA GLU A 74 11.59 -31.60 9.37
C GLU A 74 11.20 -31.49 7.88
N PHE A 75 12.07 -31.90 6.97
CA PHE A 75 11.78 -31.86 5.54
C PHE A 75 10.66 -32.82 5.14
N SER A 76 10.50 -33.94 5.84
CA SER A 76 9.37 -34.85 5.64
C SER A 76 8.04 -34.19 6.02
N ALA A 77 7.95 -33.52 7.17
CA ALA A 77 6.76 -32.73 7.52
C ALA A 77 6.45 -31.64 6.49
N GLU A 78 7.47 -30.90 6.04
CA GLU A 78 7.32 -29.88 5.00
C GLU A 78 6.83 -30.47 3.67
N ALA A 79 7.39 -31.62 3.25
CA ALA A 79 7.02 -32.31 2.03
C ALA A 79 5.56 -32.79 2.09
N LEU A 80 5.14 -33.39 3.22
CA LEU A 80 3.76 -33.82 3.42
C LEU A 80 2.76 -32.67 3.27
N GLY A 81 3.06 -31.52 3.88
CA GLY A 81 2.23 -30.31 3.75
C GLY A 81 2.21 -29.72 2.34
N ALA A 82 3.29 -29.88 1.56
CA ALA A 82 3.34 -29.40 0.18
C ALA A 82 2.63 -30.34 -0.81
N ILE A 83 2.67 -31.65 -0.57
CA ILE A 83 1.93 -32.64 -1.37
C ILE A 83 0.42 -32.47 -1.18
N GLY A 84 -0.03 -32.10 0.02
CA GLY A 84 -1.45 -31.76 0.24
C GLY A 84 -2.34 -32.95 0.61
N ASP A 85 -1.77 -34.12 0.86
CA ASP A 85 -2.54 -35.36 1.05
C ASP A 85 -2.99 -35.56 2.50
N ARG A 86 -4.31 -35.75 2.69
CA ARG A 86 -4.94 -35.91 4.01
C ARG A 86 -4.48 -37.14 4.79
N ARG A 87 -3.90 -38.15 4.14
CA ARG A 87 -3.31 -39.32 4.82
C ARG A 87 -2.21 -38.93 5.79
N ALA A 88 -1.61 -37.74 5.64
CA ALA A 88 -0.59 -37.21 6.52
C ALA A 88 -1.12 -36.59 7.83
N VAL A 89 -2.42 -36.25 7.90
CA VAL A 89 -2.99 -35.43 8.98
C VAL A 89 -2.73 -36.03 10.36
N GLU A 90 -3.06 -37.31 10.57
CA GLU A 90 -2.89 -37.96 11.87
C GLU A 90 -1.43 -38.01 12.32
N ALA A 91 -0.51 -38.32 11.40
CA ALA A 91 0.92 -38.36 11.68
C ALA A 91 1.48 -36.98 12.02
N LEU A 92 1.01 -35.94 11.33
CA LEU A 92 1.39 -34.56 11.60
C LEU A 92 0.83 -34.09 12.95
N ILE A 93 -0.43 -34.38 13.27
CA ILE A 93 -1.03 -34.10 14.59
C ILE A 93 -0.19 -34.73 15.70
N GLN A 94 0.17 -36.01 15.56
CA GLN A 94 1.00 -36.70 16.54
C GLN A 94 2.34 -35.98 16.73
N SER A 95 3.01 -35.60 15.64
CA SER A 95 4.29 -34.89 15.71
C SER A 95 4.19 -33.49 16.31
N VAL A 96 3.06 -32.78 16.17
CA VAL A 96 2.86 -31.49 16.85
C VAL A 96 2.85 -31.67 18.37
N LYS A 97 2.21 -32.74 18.87
CA LYS A 97 2.01 -33.00 20.30
C LYS A 97 3.23 -33.60 20.99
N GLU A 98 3.89 -34.57 20.35
CA GLU A 98 4.81 -35.48 21.02
C GLU A 98 6.28 -35.27 20.63
N ASP A 99 6.55 -34.56 19.53
CA ASP A 99 7.92 -34.46 19.04
C ASP A 99 8.80 -33.59 19.94
N VAL A 100 9.95 -34.14 20.33
CA VAL A 100 10.95 -33.43 21.16
C VAL A 100 11.58 -32.25 20.42
N VAL A 101 11.65 -32.33 19.08
CA VAL A 101 12.30 -31.29 18.28
C VAL A 101 11.32 -30.20 17.88
N GLU A 102 11.61 -28.98 18.31
CA GLU A 102 10.87 -27.76 17.91
C GLU A 102 10.72 -27.65 16.38
N GLY A 103 11.80 -27.93 15.64
CA GLY A 103 11.85 -27.89 14.18
C GLY A 103 10.74 -28.71 13.52
N VAL A 104 10.55 -29.94 14.00
CA VAL A 104 9.53 -30.85 13.48
C VAL A 104 8.14 -30.38 13.89
N ARG A 105 7.96 -29.91 15.14
CA ARG A 105 6.67 -29.40 15.61
C ARG A 105 6.16 -28.24 14.76
N TRP A 106 6.96 -27.17 14.56
CA TRP A 106 6.47 -25.99 13.83
C TRP A 106 6.26 -26.27 12.35
N ARG A 107 7.07 -27.14 11.72
CA ARG A 107 6.84 -27.56 10.32
C ARG A 107 5.59 -28.40 10.17
N SER A 108 5.28 -29.22 11.17
CA SER A 108 4.06 -30.02 11.18
C SER A 108 2.82 -29.18 11.41
N VAL A 109 2.89 -28.19 12.31
CA VAL A 109 1.88 -27.13 12.46
C VAL A 109 1.64 -26.43 11.11
N PHE A 110 2.71 -25.98 10.44
CA PHE A 110 2.59 -25.31 9.15
C PHE A 110 2.02 -26.22 8.04
N ALA A 111 2.39 -27.50 8.03
CA ALA A 111 1.85 -28.49 7.09
C ALA A 111 0.35 -28.73 7.31
N LEU A 112 -0.08 -28.84 8.57
CA LEU A 112 -1.49 -28.97 8.95
C LEU A 112 -2.32 -27.77 8.46
N GLY A 113 -1.79 -26.55 8.56
CA GLY A 113 -2.42 -25.34 8.01
C GLY A 113 -2.59 -25.33 6.49
N LYS A 114 -1.95 -26.25 5.75
CA LYS A 114 -2.13 -26.41 4.29
C LYS A 114 -3.10 -27.51 3.91
N ILE A 115 -3.24 -28.54 4.75
CA ILE A 115 -3.96 -29.78 4.39
C ILE A 115 -5.21 -30.04 5.23
N GLY A 116 -5.39 -29.27 6.30
CA GLY A 116 -6.42 -29.47 7.32
C GLY A 116 -7.70 -28.68 7.13
N GLU A 117 -7.97 -28.16 5.92
CA GLU A 117 -9.21 -27.43 5.66
C GLU A 117 -10.44 -28.29 5.95
N GLY A 118 -11.38 -27.71 6.70
CA GLY A 118 -12.61 -28.36 7.17
C GLY A 118 -12.40 -29.49 8.19
N ASP A 119 -11.18 -29.70 8.71
CA ASP A 119 -10.89 -30.73 9.70
C ASP A 119 -10.86 -30.17 11.13
N HIS A 120 -11.92 -30.45 11.88
CA HIS A 120 -12.04 -29.98 13.26
C HIS A 120 -10.89 -30.45 14.15
N SER A 121 -10.39 -31.69 13.94
CA SER A 121 -9.27 -32.21 14.73
C SER A 121 -7.97 -31.45 14.45
N VAL A 122 -7.80 -30.94 13.23
CA VAL A 122 -6.65 -30.08 12.90
C VAL A 122 -6.81 -28.73 13.56
N THR A 123 -7.99 -28.13 13.50
CA THR A 123 -8.28 -26.86 14.17
C THR A 123 -8.00 -26.93 15.67
N GLU A 124 -8.50 -27.94 16.37
CA GLU A 124 -8.26 -28.13 17.81
C GLU A 124 -6.75 -28.20 18.12
N VAL A 125 -6.00 -29.01 17.36
CA VAL A 125 -4.56 -29.18 17.59
C VAL A 125 -3.78 -27.90 17.30
N LEU A 126 -4.19 -27.12 16.31
CA LEU A 126 -3.58 -25.83 16.02
C LEU A 126 -3.92 -24.80 17.11
N ILE A 127 -5.14 -24.81 17.66
CA ILE A 127 -5.52 -23.97 18.82
C ILE A 127 -4.67 -24.34 20.04
N ASP A 128 -4.49 -25.62 20.33
CA ASP A 128 -3.59 -26.08 21.41
C ASP A 128 -2.16 -25.59 21.19
N ALA A 129 -1.67 -25.64 19.94
CA ALA A 129 -0.33 -25.19 19.58
C ALA A 129 -0.10 -23.68 19.76
N LEU A 130 -1.17 -22.87 19.87
CA LEU A 130 -1.06 -21.46 20.26
C LEU A 130 -0.56 -21.26 21.69
N ASN A 131 -0.59 -22.30 22.54
CA ASN A 131 -0.07 -22.24 23.91
C ASN A 131 1.30 -22.91 24.05
N ASN A 132 1.97 -23.26 22.95
CA ASN A 132 3.27 -23.92 23.01
C ASN A 132 4.36 -23.03 23.63
N ASP A 133 5.29 -23.62 24.38
CA ASP A 133 6.42 -22.88 24.98
C ASP A 133 7.28 -22.17 23.92
N SER A 134 7.43 -22.81 22.74
CA SER A 134 8.16 -22.23 21.62
C SER A 134 7.34 -21.18 20.89
N TRP A 135 7.88 -19.96 20.82
CA TRP A 135 7.25 -18.87 20.08
C TRP A 135 7.17 -19.16 18.57
N VAL A 136 8.09 -19.96 18.02
CA VAL A 136 8.08 -20.35 16.60
C VAL A 136 6.87 -21.25 16.31
N VAL A 137 6.54 -22.15 17.24
CA VAL A 137 5.35 -23.00 17.12
C VAL A 137 4.08 -22.17 17.23
N ARG A 138 3.98 -21.27 18.21
CA ARG A 138 2.83 -20.36 18.35
C ARG A 138 2.62 -19.48 17.12
N GLU A 139 3.71 -18.93 16.58
CA GLU A 139 3.69 -18.12 15.36
C GLU A 139 3.11 -18.90 14.17
N ASN A 140 3.61 -20.12 13.93
CA ASN A 140 3.15 -20.96 12.83
C ASN A 140 1.73 -21.47 13.06
N ALA A 141 1.30 -21.67 14.30
CA ALA A 141 -0.06 -22.07 14.64
C ALA A 141 -1.04 -20.95 14.29
N ALA A 142 -0.74 -19.71 14.70
CA ALA A 142 -1.57 -18.55 14.34
C ALA A 142 -1.67 -18.38 12.82
N LYS A 143 -0.53 -18.47 12.12
CA LYS A 143 -0.49 -18.41 10.65
C LYS A 143 -1.35 -19.51 10.00
N SER A 144 -1.28 -20.73 10.53
CA SER A 144 -2.01 -21.89 10.01
C SER A 144 -3.51 -21.74 10.21
N LEU A 145 -3.96 -21.32 11.40
CA LEU A 145 -5.36 -21.05 11.67
C LEU A 145 -5.93 -19.94 10.78
N GLY A 146 -5.15 -18.89 10.53
CA GLY A 146 -5.52 -17.85 9.57
C GLY A 146 -5.60 -18.34 8.11
N ASN A 147 -4.79 -19.33 7.72
CA ASN A 147 -4.89 -19.94 6.38
C ASN A 147 -6.11 -20.86 6.24
N LEU A 148 -6.50 -21.54 7.33
CA LEU A 148 -7.71 -22.37 7.37
C LEU A 148 -8.99 -21.54 7.51
N ALA A 149 -8.89 -20.23 7.74
CA ALA A 149 -10.01 -19.33 8.02
C ALA A 149 -10.96 -19.87 9.12
N SER A 150 -10.40 -20.53 10.15
CA SER A 150 -11.19 -21.16 11.21
C SER A 150 -11.77 -20.10 12.15
N ILE A 151 -13.10 -20.04 12.22
CA ILE A 151 -13.82 -19.11 13.09
C ILE A 151 -13.65 -19.49 14.56
N GLU A 152 -13.49 -20.78 14.87
CA GLU A 152 -13.27 -21.28 16.24
C GLU A 152 -11.95 -20.78 16.83
N ALA A 153 -11.03 -20.34 15.98
CA ALA A 153 -9.74 -19.80 16.39
C ALA A 153 -9.77 -18.30 16.74
N VAL A 154 -10.87 -17.57 16.52
CA VAL A 154 -10.92 -16.11 16.75
C VAL A 154 -10.55 -15.73 18.19
N GLU A 155 -11.22 -16.29 19.20
CA GLU A 155 -10.94 -16.01 20.61
C GLU A 155 -9.52 -16.43 21.06
N PRO A 156 -9.04 -17.64 20.71
CA PRO A 156 -7.63 -18.00 20.91
C PRO A 156 -6.63 -17.05 20.26
N LEU A 157 -6.89 -16.59 19.03
CA LEU A 157 -6.05 -15.64 18.32
C LEU A 157 -6.10 -14.23 18.94
N ILE A 158 -7.26 -13.78 19.43
CA ILE A 158 -7.41 -12.54 20.19
C ILE A 158 -6.55 -12.58 21.45
N SER A 159 -6.53 -13.71 22.17
CA SER A 159 -5.67 -13.90 23.35
C SER A 159 -4.19 -13.76 22.99
N LEU A 160 -3.79 -14.24 21.81
CA LEU A 160 -2.42 -14.18 21.31
C LEU A 160 -1.94 -12.76 20.93
N LEU A 161 -2.84 -11.79 20.81
CA LEU A 161 -2.48 -10.38 20.67
C LEU A 161 -1.73 -9.84 21.89
N GLY A 162 -1.77 -10.54 23.03
CA GLY A 162 -0.99 -10.22 24.23
C GLY A 162 0.35 -10.96 24.35
N ASP A 163 0.77 -11.74 23.33
CA ASP A 163 1.98 -12.57 23.43
C ASP A 163 3.24 -11.72 23.67
N LYS A 164 4.22 -12.26 24.43
CA LYS A 164 5.50 -11.61 24.69
C LYS A 164 6.33 -11.39 23.42
N GLU A 165 6.25 -12.30 22.45
CA GLU A 165 7.00 -12.23 21.20
C GLU A 165 6.20 -11.45 20.15
N TRP A 166 6.80 -10.38 19.62
CA TRP A 166 6.14 -9.49 18.66
C TRP A 166 5.77 -10.20 17.35
N ARG A 167 6.55 -11.20 16.91
CA ARG A 167 6.23 -12.02 15.73
C ARG A 167 4.95 -12.81 15.90
N VAL A 168 4.71 -13.33 17.10
CA VAL A 168 3.49 -14.07 17.43
C VAL A 168 2.29 -13.11 17.40
N ARG A 169 2.39 -11.94 18.05
CA ARG A 169 1.34 -10.90 17.99
C ARG A 169 1.03 -10.49 16.55
N LYS A 170 2.07 -10.26 15.73
CA LYS A 170 1.91 -9.93 14.31
C LYS A 170 1.16 -11.01 13.52
N GLN A 171 1.50 -12.30 13.72
CA GLN A 171 0.76 -13.36 13.02
C GLN A 171 -0.67 -13.54 13.52
N ALA A 172 -0.93 -13.30 14.80
CA ALA A 172 -2.30 -13.29 15.31
C ALA A 172 -3.14 -12.19 14.63
N ILE A 173 -2.58 -10.98 14.48
CA ILE A 173 -3.22 -9.89 13.72
C ILE A 173 -3.51 -10.31 12.27
N ASN A 174 -2.52 -10.91 11.58
CA ASN A 174 -2.71 -11.40 10.21
C ASN A 174 -3.80 -12.47 10.10
N ALA A 175 -3.82 -13.39 11.06
CA ALA A 175 -4.79 -14.48 11.08
C ALA A 175 -6.21 -13.94 11.28
N LEU A 176 -6.40 -13.05 12.25
CA LEU A 176 -7.69 -12.38 12.50
C LEU A 176 -8.16 -11.57 11.29
N GLY A 177 -7.24 -10.85 10.63
CA GLY A 177 -7.54 -10.13 9.38
C GLY A 177 -7.96 -11.03 8.23
N LYS A 178 -7.36 -12.22 8.10
CA LYS A 178 -7.76 -13.21 7.08
C LYS A 178 -9.09 -13.88 7.39
N ILE A 179 -9.38 -14.12 8.67
CA ILE A 179 -10.67 -14.69 9.11
C ILE A 179 -11.79 -13.66 8.90
N GLY A 180 -11.50 -12.36 9.08
CA GLY A 180 -12.48 -11.29 8.87
C GLY A 180 -13.56 -11.24 9.96
N SER A 181 -13.20 -11.52 11.22
CA SER A 181 -14.13 -11.45 12.34
C SER A 181 -14.15 -10.07 12.98
N ASP A 182 -15.32 -9.45 13.05
CA ASP A 182 -15.55 -8.14 13.68
C ASP A 182 -15.23 -8.13 15.18
N GLU A 183 -15.32 -9.29 15.83
CA GLU A 183 -14.97 -9.47 17.24
C GLU A 183 -13.51 -9.09 17.51
N ALA A 184 -12.65 -9.20 16.49
CA ALA A 184 -11.24 -8.83 16.57
C ALA A 184 -10.98 -7.32 16.52
N VAL A 185 -11.92 -6.50 16.01
CA VAL A 185 -11.71 -5.06 15.79
C VAL A 185 -11.29 -4.37 17.09
N LYS A 186 -12.08 -4.49 18.16
CA LYS A 186 -11.80 -3.82 19.45
C LYS A 186 -10.48 -4.27 20.09
N PRO A 187 -10.15 -5.58 20.16
CA PRO A 187 -8.82 -6.03 20.57
C PRO A 187 -7.69 -5.43 19.73
N LEU A 188 -7.83 -5.42 18.40
CA LEU A 188 -6.83 -4.90 17.47
C LEU A 188 -6.56 -3.40 17.67
N LEU A 189 -7.55 -2.59 18.03
CA LEU A 189 -7.36 -1.17 18.30
C LEU A 189 -6.27 -0.89 19.37
N ARG A 190 -6.08 -1.78 20.35
CA ARG A 190 -5.05 -1.64 21.37
C ARG A 190 -3.63 -1.77 20.79
N LEU A 191 -3.48 -2.55 19.72
CA LEU A 191 -2.20 -2.89 19.10
C LEU A 191 -1.71 -1.76 18.18
N LEU A 192 -2.53 -0.73 17.96
CA LEU A 192 -2.11 0.53 17.34
C LEU A 192 -1.01 1.26 18.15
N TYR A 193 -0.87 0.93 19.43
CA TYR A 193 0.15 1.46 20.36
C TYR A 193 1.11 0.40 20.86
N ASP A 194 1.19 -0.75 20.19
CA ASP A 194 2.14 -1.80 20.54
C ASP A 194 3.58 -1.26 20.57
N GLY A 195 4.44 -1.80 21.45
CA GLY A 195 5.85 -1.37 21.53
C GLY A 195 6.63 -1.63 20.23
N ASP A 196 6.24 -2.64 19.46
CA ASP A 196 6.87 -3.03 18.22
C ASP A 196 6.27 -2.31 17.00
N ALA A 197 7.13 -1.78 16.13
CA ALA A 197 6.71 -0.99 14.98
C ALA A 197 6.03 -1.82 13.89
N ASP A 198 6.45 -3.07 13.69
CA ASP A 198 5.84 -3.97 12.71
C ASP A 198 4.44 -4.38 13.16
N VAL A 199 4.24 -4.61 14.46
CA VAL A 199 2.91 -4.88 15.03
C VAL A 199 1.96 -3.71 14.82
N ARG A 200 2.39 -2.47 15.11
CA ARG A 200 1.56 -1.27 14.87
C ARG A 200 1.19 -1.09 13.40
N ARG A 201 2.17 -1.26 12.50
CA ARG A 201 1.95 -1.15 11.04
C ARG A 201 0.95 -2.19 10.56
N ASN A 202 1.17 -3.44 10.93
CA ASN A 202 0.31 -4.56 10.51
C ASN A 202 -1.12 -4.43 11.04
N THR A 203 -1.27 -3.97 12.29
CA THR A 203 -2.58 -3.65 12.88
C THR A 203 -3.33 -2.58 12.07
N THR A 204 -2.61 -1.54 11.65
CA THR A 204 -3.18 -0.46 10.83
C THR A 204 -3.66 -0.99 9.48
N GLU A 205 -2.88 -1.86 8.84
CA GLU A 205 -3.22 -2.48 7.55
C GLU A 205 -4.44 -3.41 7.69
N VAL A 206 -4.48 -4.25 8.72
CA VAL A 206 -5.61 -5.16 8.95
C VAL A 206 -6.90 -4.40 9.28
N LEU A 207 -6.86 -3.40 10.16
CA LEU A 207 -8.04 -2.57 10.46
C LEU A 207 -8.53 -1.81 9.21
N ALA A 208 -7.61 -1.36 8.35
CA ALA A 208 -7.99 -0.73 7.09
C ALA A 208 -8.68 -1.69 6.13
N CYS A 209 -8.18 -2.94 6.03
CA CYS A 209 -8.81 -3.99 5.23
C CYS A 209 -10.16 -4.46 5.79
N MET A 210 -10.35 -4.38 7.12
CA MET A 210 -11.65 -4.64 7.74
C MET A 210 -12.68 -3.59 7.31
N GLY A 211 -12.29 -2.33 7.10
CA GLY A 211 -13.18 -1.37 6.43
C GLY A 211 -14.30 -0.87 7.34
N ASP A 212 -15.55 -1.20 6.99
CA ASP A 212 -16.76 -0.61 7.61
C ASP A 212 -16.87 -0.96 9.10
N GLU A 213 -16.56 -2.20 9.46
CA GLU A 213 -16.65 -2.73 10.82
C GLU A 213 -15.60 -2.10 11.75
N ALA A 214 -14.51 -1.59 11.17
CA ALA A 214 -13.49 -0.82 11.90
C ALA A 214 -13.78 0.69 11.93
N PHE A 215 -14.67 1.20 11.07
CA PHE A 215 -14.88 2.65 10.89
C PHE A 215 -15.39 3.32 12.18
N ASP A 216 -16.53 2.88 12.73
CA ASP A 216 -17.12 3.51 13.92
C ASP A 216 -16.20 3.41 15.15
N PRO A 217 -15.58 2.26 15.47
CA PRO A 217 -14.62 2.19 16.57
C PRO A 217 -13.38 3.08 16.38
N LEU A 218 -12.93 3.29 15.15
CA LEU A 218 -11.85 4.24 14.86
C LEU A 218 -12.31 5.69 14.97
N MET A 219 -13.55 6.01 14.59
CA MET A 219 -14.14 7.32 14.83
C MET A 219 -14.24 7.64 16.32
N ASP A 220 -14.62 6.68 17.16
CA ASP A 220 -14.61 6.86 18.63
C ASP A 220 -13.21 7.22 19.15
N LEU A 221 -12.15 6.55 18.65
CA LEU A 221 -10.77 6.89 18.98
C LEU A 221 -10.36 8.26 18.42
N TYR A 222 -10.82 8.62 17.23
CA TYR A 222 -10.55 9.93 16.63
C TYR A 222 -11.17 11.09 17.43
N MET A 223 -12.23 10.84 18.20
CA MET A 223 -12.94 11.86 18.99
C MET A 223 -12.44 11.99 20.44
N CYS A 224 -11.42 11.23 20.85
CA CYS A 224 -10.89 11.29 22.22
C CYS A 224 -9.96 12.49 22.47
N ASP A 225 -9.58 12.77 23.72
CA ASP A 225 -8.72 13.94 24.01
C ASP A 225 -7.23 13.75 23.70
N ASP A 226 -6.76 12.50 23.57
CA ASP A 226 -5.35 12.19 23.38
C ASP A 226 -4.93 12.34 21.90
N TRP A 227 -4.04 13.29 21.64
CA TRP A 227 -3.55 13.56 20.28
C TRP A 227 -2.84 12.37 19.62
N GLN A 228 -2.17 11.51 20.39
CA GLN A 228 -1.51 10.32 19.86
C GLN A 228 -2.55 9.35 19.33
N ILE A 229 -3.65 9.21 20.09
CA ILE A 229 -4.75 8.33 19.73
C ILE A 229 -5.46 8.84 18.49
N ARG A 230 -5.80 10.12 18.48
CA ARG A 230 -6.46 10.77 17.34
C ARG A 230 -5.64 10.72 16.06
N SER A 231 -4.35 11.00 16.15
CA SER A 231 -3.42 10.94 15.02
C SER A 231 -3.39 9.55 14.39
N LYS A 232 -3.39 8.51 15.24
CA LYS A 232 -3.35 7.12 14.76
C LYS A 232 -4.68 6.66 14.18
N ALA A 233 -5.80 7.05 14.79
CA ALA A 233 -7.13 6.81 14.26
C ALA A 233 -7.32 7.48 12.87
N ALA A 234 -6.89 8.74 12.72
CA ALA A 234 -6.93 9.45 11.44
C ALA A 234 -6.12 8.73 10.35
N GLU A 235 -4.94 8.19 10.68
CA GLU A 235 -4.16 7.37 9.74
C GLU A 235 -4.93 6.13 9.27
N CYS A 236 -5.58 5.41 10.19
CA CYS A 236 -6.37 4.22 9.87
C CYS A 236 -7.59 4.59 9.01
N LEU A 237 -8.36 5.59 9.41
CA LEU A 237 -9.55 6.09 8.68
C LEU A 237 -9.18 6.55 7.25
N GLY A 238 -8.05 7.24 7.10
CA GLY A 238 -7.53 7.63 5.80
C GLY A 238 -7.18 6.43 4.91
N LYS A 239 -6.71 5.32 5.48
CA LYS A 239 -6.43 4.08 4.75
C LYS A 239 -7.69 3.28 4.43
N ILE A 240 -8.70 3.32 5.29
CA ILE A 240 -10.05 2.80 4.96
C ILE A 240 -10.59 3.55 3.74
N GLY A 241 -10.35 4.86 3.66
CA GLY A 241 -10.72 5.65 2.48
C GLY A 241 -12.20 6.03 2.45
N ASP A 242 -12.91 5.90 3.58
CA ASP A 242 -14.34 6.19 3.66
C ASP A 242 -14.60 7.70 3.76
N THR A 243 -15.45 8.20 2.87
CA THR A 243 -15.82 9.62 2.78
C THR A 243 -16.59 10.15 3.98
N ARG A 244 -17.16 9.29 4.83
CA ARG A 244 -17.85 9.68 6.09
C ARG A 244 -16.91 10.44 7.04
N ALA A 245 -15.61 10.19 7.00
CA ALA A 245 -14.63 10.88 7.84
C ALA A 245 -14.26 12.30 7.35
N VAL A 246 -14.56 12.63 6.09
CA VAL A 246 -14.10 13.86 5.41
C VAL A 246 -14.60 15.11 6.12
N ASP A 247 -15.89 15.16 6.48
CA ASP A 247 -16.47 16.35 7.11
C ASP A 247 -15.88 16.58 8.52
N TYR A 248 -15.59 15.51 9.27
CA TYR A 248 -14.90 15.60 10.57
C TYR A 248 -13.46 16.10 10.43
N PHE A 249 -12.76 15.61 9.41
CA PHE A 249 -11.40 16.03 9.08
C PHE A 249 -11.35 17.49 8.65
N ILE A 250 -12.29 17.93 7.82
CA ILE A 250 -12.46 19.33 7.41
C ILE A 250 -12.73 20.22 8.63
N ASP A 251 -13.70 19.86 9.48
CA ASP A 251 -14.04 20.66 10.68
C ASP A 251 -12.84 20.82 11.63
N THR A 252 -12.06 19.75 11.79
CA THR A 252 -10.86 19.76 12.64
C THR A 252 -9.77 20.69 12.10
N LEU A 253 -9.65 20.83 10.78
CA LEU A 253 -8.70 21.77 10.14
C LEU A 253 -9.25 23.21 10.09
N CYS A 254 -10.56 23.40 9.95
CA CYS A 254 -11.18 24.70 9.71
C CYS A 254 -11.59 25.48 10.97
N SER A 255 -11.68 24.86 12.14
CA SER A 255 -12.30 25.53 13.29
C SER A 255 -11.43 26.70 13.85
N LYS A 256 -11.69 27.92 13.35
CA LYS A 256 -11.10 29.22 13.74
C LYS A 256 -11.19 29.58 15.24
N ARG A 257 -11.66 28.68 16.10
CA ARG A 257 -11.69 28.86 17.56
C ARG A 257 -10.93 27.81 18.36
N LYS A 258 -10.60 26.64 17.78
CA LYS A 258 -9.71 25.62 18.36
C LYS A 258 -9.20 24.70 17.24
N GLU A 259 -8.37 25.23 16.34
CA GLU A 259 -7.49 24.38 15.53
C GLU A 259 -6.86 23.34 16.47
N ASP A 260 -6.84 22.08 16.05
CA ASP A 260 -6.06 21.10 16.77
C ASP A 260 -4.60 21.58 16.80
N ARG A 261 -4.13 21.99 17.96
CA ARG A 261 -2.79 22.55 18.11
C ARG A 261 -1.71 21.51 17.78
N ASN A 262 -2.06 20.23 17.77
CA ASN A 262 -1.11 19.18 17.51
C ASN A 262 -0.86 19.00 16.01
N ARG A 263 0.33 19.44 15.57
CA ARG A 263 0.86 19.26 14.20
C ARG A 263 0.77 17.82 13.68
N HIS A 264 0.88 16.80 14.54
CA HIS A 264 0.82 15.40 14.09
C HIS A 264 -0.59 15.00 13.72
N VAL A 265 -1.60 15.43 14.48
CA VAL A 265 -2.99 15.18 14.17
C VAL A 265 -3.37 15.88 12.86
N ARG A 266 -3.05 17.18 12.74
CA ARG A 266 -3.32 17.94 11.50
C ARG A 266 -2.66 17.29 10.29
N GLY A 267 -1.36 16.98 10.36
CA GLY A 267 -0.66 16.36 9.24
C GLY A 267 -1.17 14.94 8.89
N LYS A 268 -1.67 14.17 9.87
CA LYS A 268 -2.31 12.86 9.60
C LYS A 268 -3.70 12.98 9.00
N ILE A 269 -4.48 13.97 9.42
CA ILE A 269 -5.77 14.29 8.79
C ILE A 269 -5.56 14.70 7.34
N VAL A 270 -4.60 15.57 7.08
CA VAL A 270 -4.25 16.02 5.73
C VAL A 270 -3.83 14.83 4.85
N GLU A 271 -2.97 13.95 5.36
CA GLU A 271 -2.59 12.72 4.68
C GLU A 271 -3.80 11.81 4.43
N ALA A 272 -4.71 11.70 5.40
CA ALA A 272 -5.93 10.90 5.31
C ALA A 272 -6.88 11.45 4.24
N LEU A 273 -7.10 12.77 4.17
CA LEU A 273 -7.90 13.42 3.13
C LEU A 273 -7.33 13.15 1.74
N GLY A 274 -6.00 13.22 1.59
CA GLY A 274 -5.32 12.84 0.34
C GLY A 274 -5.52 11.37 -0.03
N ASN A 275 -5.50 10.47 0.95
CA ASN A 275 -5.73 9.03 0.72
C ASN A 275 -7.18 8.73 0.34
N ILE A 276 -8.15 9.35 1.02
CA ILE A 276 -9.58 9.25 0.70
C ILE A 276 -9.81 9.75 -0.73
N GLY A 277 -9.29 10.92 -1.08
CA GLY A 277 -9.40 11.45 -2.44
C GLY A 277 -10.66 12.28 -2.70
N ASP A 278 -11.33 12.76 -1.65
CA ASP A 278 -12.58 13.51 -1.78
C ASP A 278 -12.30 14.99 -2.14
N GLU A 279 -12.86 15.46 -3.25
CA GLU A 279 -12.64 16.82 -3.77
C GLU A 279 -13.14 17.92 -2.83
N ARG A 280 -14.10 17.63 -1.93
CA ARG A 280 -14.58 18.57 -0.90
C ARG A 280 -13.46 19.07 0.00
N ALA A 281 -12.37 18.30 0.13
CA ALA A 281 -11.24 18.65 0.95
C ALA A 281 -10.29 19.68 0.31
N ILE A 282 -10.37 19.91 -1.02
CA ILE A 282 -9.35 20.69 -1.74
C ILE A 282 -9.26 22.12 -1.21
N ASP A 283 -10.38 22.80 -0.99
CA ASP A 283 -10.40 24.19 -0.51
C ASP A 283 -9.70 24.33 0.85
N VAL A 284 -10.03 23.42 1.77
CA VAL A 284 -9.45 23.37 3.11
C VAL A 284 -7.96 23.02 3.06
N LEU A 285 -7.58 22.07 2.21
CA LEU A 285 -6.17 21.70 2.04
C LEU A 285 -5.34 22.86 1.47
N VAL A 286 -5.93 23.70 0.61
CA VAL A 286 -5.25 24.91 0.12
C VAL A 286 -5.07 25.93 1.23
N ASP A 287 -6.07 26.13 2.09
CA ASP A 287 -5.91 26.98 3.28
C ASP A 287 -4.82 26.43 4.22
N VAL A 288 -4.71 25.11 4.36
CA VAL A 288 -3.69 24.44 5.19
C VAL A 288 -2.27 24.55 4.62
N MET A 289 -2.08 24.92 3.35
CA MET A 289 -0.75 25.23 2.81
C MET A 289 -0.10 26.44 3.52
N ASP A 290 -0.89 27.26 4.20
CA ASP A 290 -0.41 28.38 5.02
C ASP A 290 -0.20 28.02 6.51
N ASP A 291 -0.43 26.77 6.94
CA ASP A 291 -0.27 26.28 8.33
C ASP A 291 1.13 26.55 8.90
N ASP A 292 1.28 27.05 10.13
CA ASP A 292 2.59 27.39 10.70
C ASP A 292 3.63 26.24 10.69
N ASP A 293 3.19 24.98 10.68
CA ASP A 293 4.07 23.80 10.71
C ASP A 293 4.40 23.25 9.30
N LEU A 294 5.70 23.21 9.00
CA LEU A 294 6.22 22.74 7.70
C LEU A 294 5.81 21.31 7.33
N PHE A 295 5.64 20.41 8.32
CA PHE A 295 5.21 19.04 8.03
C PHE A 295 3.77 19.00 7.54
N VAL A 296 2.90 19.84 8.11
CA VAL A 296 1.50 19.94 7.70
C VAL A 296 1.39 20.54 6.29
N LYS A 297 2.14 21.62 6.00
CA LYS A 297 2.18 22.25 4.66
C LYS A 297 2.51 21.25 3.55
N ARG A 298 3.62 20.51 3.71
CA ARG A 298 4.09 19.53 2.71
C ARG A 298 3.06 18.42 2.49
N LYS A 299 2.43 17.94 3.56
CA LYS A 299 1.38 16.94 3.45
C LYS A 299 0.15 17.48 2.71
N ALA A 300 -0.17 18.76 2.85
CA ALA A 300 -1.30 19.37 2.16
C ALA A 300 -1.06 19.44 0.65
N GLU A 301 0.16 19.82 0.25
CA GLU A 301 0.59 19.78 -1.15
C GLU A 301 0.44 18.38 -1.75
N ASP A 302 1.00 17.36 -1.07
CA ASP A 302 0.92 15.96 -1.50
C ASP A 302 -0.54 15.48 -1.59
N ALA A 303 -1.37 15.83 -0.61
CA ALA A 303 -2.78 15.45 -0.56
C ALA A 303 -3.59 16.05 -1.72
N ILE A 304 -3.40 17.34 -2.01
CA ILE A 304 -4.07 18.00 -3.14
C ILE A 304 -3.66 17.36 -4.47
N ILE A 305 -2.37 17.07 -4.65
CA ILE A 305 -1.88 16.39 -5.86
C ILE A 305 -2.55 15.03 -5.98
N LYS A 306 -2.57 14.25 -4.90
CA LYS A 306 -3.16 12.91 -4.90
C LYS A 306 -4.66 12.93 -5.21
N ILE A 307 -5.41 13.87 -4.64
CA ILE A 307 -6.84 14.05 -4.94
C ILE A 307 -7.02 14.39 -6.42
N ARG A 308 -6.32 15.41 -6.92
CA ARG A 308 -6.48 15.87 -8.31
C ARG A 308 -6.06 14.80 -9.33
N LEU A 309 -5.00 14.04 -9.05
CA LEU A 309 -4.55 12.96 -9.94
C LEU A 309 -5.52 11.77 -9.98
N LYS A 310 -6.26 11.47 -8.90
CA LYS A 310 -7.31 10.44 -8.97
C LYS A 310 -8.40 10.78 -10.00
N SER A 311 -8.64 12.06 -10.26
CA SER A 311 -9.60 12.53 -11.26
C SER A 311 -9.10 12.36 -12.70
N TYR A 312 -7.84 11.95 -12.91
CA TYR A 312 -7.24 11.71 -14.22
C TYR A 312 -6.65 10.28 -14.25
N PRO A 313 -7.33 9.29 -14.86
CA PRO A 313 -6.81 7.93 -14.97
C PRO A 313 -5.84 7.83 -16.16
N GLY A 314 -4.53 7.91 -15.92
CA GLY A 314 -3.53 7.80 -16.98
C GLY A 314 -2.09 7.89 -16.51
N ASN A 315 -1.16 7.65 -17.44
CA ASN A 315 0.26 7.87 -17.21
C ASN A 315 0.58 9.35 -17.48
N TYR A 316 1.03 10.05 -16.45
CA TYR A 316 1.40 11.46 -16.54
C TYR A 316 2.82 11.66 -16.07
N ASN A 317 3.54 12.52 -16.76
CA ASN A 317 4.86 12.98 -16.37
C ASN A 317 4.75 14.25 -15.52
N GLN A 318 5.64 14.40 -14.54
CA GLN A 318 5.77 15.62 -13.76
C GLN A 318 6.87 16.50 -14.36
N PHE A 319 6.56 17.77 -14.62
CA PHE A 319 7.56 18.78 -14.96
C PHE A 319 7.84 19.62 -13.72
N ASN A 320 9.10 19.77 -13.30
CA ASN A 320 9.47 20.57 -12.12
C ASN A 320 10.78 21.34 -12.36
N THR A 321 10.78 22.63 -12.06
CA THR A 321 11.93 23.54 -12.26
C THR A 321 12.42 24.17 -10.96
N ASN A 322 12.07 23.59 -9.81
CA ASN A 322 12.17 24.14 -8.45
C ASN A 322 11.28 25.37 -8.17
N SER A 323 10.79 26.07 -9.20
CA SER A 323 9.89 27.22 -9.05
C SER A 323 8.44 26.92 -9.45
N ILE A 324 8.23 26.02 -10.41
CA ILE A 324 6.92 25.57 -10.84
C ILE A 324 6.90 24.05 -10.94
N SER A 325 5.73 23.45 -10.73
CA SER A 325 5.51 22.02 -10.91
C SER A 325 4.11 21.74 -11.46
N PHE A 326 3.97 20.80 -12.40
CA PHE A 326 2.68 20.35 -12.93
C PHE A 326 2.81 18.97 -13.58
N TYR A 327 1.68 18.30 -13.77
CA TYR A 327 1.59 17.03 -14.50
C TYR A 327 1.05 17.28 -15.91
N TYR A 328 1.51 16.45 -16.84
CA TYR A 328 1.11 16.48 -18.24
C TYR A 328 1.14 15.05 -18.81
N PRO A 329 0.42 14.76 -19.91
CA PRO A 329 0.41 13.43 -20.52
C PRO A 329 1.80 12.96 -20.94
N GLU A 330 2.05 11.65 -20.84
CA GLU A 330 3.39 11.08 -21.05
C GLU A 330 3.99 11.39 -22.44
N ASP A 331 3.13 11.51 -23.46
CA ASP A 331 3.49 11.72 -24.87
C ASP A 331 3.69 13.20 -25.26
N TRP A 332 3.32 14.14 -24.39
CA TRP A 332 3.60 15.55 -24.59
C TRP A 332 5.09 15.85 -24.45
N THR A 333 5.59 16.79 -25.26
CA THR A 333 6.96 17.30 -25.14
C THR A 333 6.95 18.59 -24.34
N VAL A 334 7.59 18.62 -23.16
CA VAL A 334 7.71 19.83 -22.32
C VAL A 334 9.18 20.15 -22.05
N LYS A 335 9.58 21.41 -22.26
CA LYS A 335 10.97 21.87 -22.07
C LYS A 335 11.08 23.33 -21.62
N THR A 336 12.19 23.65 -20.96
CA THR A 336 12.59 25.03 -20.66
C THR A 336 13.19 25.70 -21.89
N VAL A 337 12.78 26.94 -22.17
CA VAL A 337 13.23 27.72 -23.33
C VAL A 337 14.18 28.84 -22.92
N VAL A 338 13.88 29.53 -21.82
CA VAL A 338 14.69 30.65 -21.32
C VAL A 338 14.82 30.53 -19.80
N SER A 339 16.03 30.33 -19.30
CA SER A 339 16.48 30.48 -17.89
C SER A 339 15.39 30.35 -16.79
N ASN A 340 14.62 29.26 -16.79
CA ASN A 340 13.51 28.99 -15.86
C ASN A 340 12.40 30.07 -15.80
N GLU A 341 12.32 30.94 -16.80
CA GLU A 341 11.31 32.00 -16.93
C GLU A 341 10.30 31.73 -18.05
N LYS A 342 10.68 30.94 -19.05
CA LYS A 342 9.79 30.53 -20.15
C LYS A 342 9.91 29.04 -20.42
N PHE A 343 8.75 28.40 -20.54
CA PHE A 343 8.61 26.99 -20.84
C PHE A 343 7.68 26.80 -22.03
N GLN A 344 7.88 25.71 -22.75
CA GLN A 344 7.06 25.33 -23.88
C GLN A 344 6.68 23.86 -23.77
N GLY A 345 5.39 23.60 -24.00
CA GLY A 345 4.82 22.27 -24.15
C GLY A 345 4.10 22.15 -25.49
N ASN A 346 4.04 20.95 -26.05
CA ASN A 346 3.13 20.63 -27.15
C ASN A 346 2.70 19.18 -27.06
N ASN A 347 1.47 18.91 -27.48
CA ASN A 347 0.98 17.56 -27.68
C ASN A 347 1.57 16.97 -28.99
N PRO A 348 1.46 15.65 -29.23
CA PRO A 348 2.12 14.98 -30.35
C PRO A 348 1.69 15.47 -31.73
N ASP A 349 0.39 15.76 -31.94
CA ASP A 349 -0.16 16.18 -33.24
C ASP A 349 -0.04 17.70 -33.48
N GLY A 350 0.45 18.44 -32.48
CA GLY A 350 0.61 19.88 -32.50
C GLY A 350 -0.71 20.68 -32.48
N SER A 351 -1.85 20.05 -32.15
CA SER A 351 -3.13 20.74 -31.97
C SER A 351 -3.08 21.71 -30.79
N ILE A 352 -2.29 21.41 -29.75
CA ILE A 352 -2.14 22.23 -28.55
C ILE A 352 -0.68 22.64 -28.38
N ASN A 353 -0.46 23.93 -28.20
CA ASN A 353 0.81 24.50 -27.80
C ASN A 353 0.64 25.22 -26.46
N LEU A 354 1.43 24.85 -25.47
CA LEU A 354 1.48 25.45 -24.15
C LEU A 354 2.72 26.33 -24.04
N LEU A 355 2.56 27.54 -23.54
CA LEU A 355 3.64 28.38 -23.06
C LEU A 355 3.39 28.74 -21.61
N ILE A 356 4.38 28.52 -20.76
CA ILE A 356 4.33 28.98 -19.37
C ILE A 356 5.35 30.08 -19.18
N PHE A 357 4.94 31.17 -18.57
CA PHE A 357 5.80 32.29 -18.26
C PHE A 357 5.82 32.57 -16.77
N ARG A 358 7.01 32.89 -16.26
CA ARG A 358 7.24 33.51 -14.96
C ARG A 358 7.80 34.90 -15.22
N LYS A 359 7.09 35.94 -14.76
CA LYS A 359 7.50 37.34 -14.91
C LYS A 359 7.78 37.95 -13.54
N SER A 360 9.01 38.43 -13.37
CA SER A 360 9.54 39.04 -12.15
C SER A 360 9.47 40.58 -12.16
N ASN A 361 9.14 41.17 -13.30
CA ASN A 361 9.25 42.60 -13.59
C ASN A 361 7.92 43.37 -13.47
N LEU A 362 6.91 42.82 -12.79
CA LEU A 362 5.56 43.40 -12.68
C LEU A 362 5.22 43.85 -11.26
N LYS A 363 6.24 44.20 -10.47
CA LYS A 363 6.08 44.63 -9.08
C LYS A 363 5.18 45.87 -9.00
N GLY A 364 4.06 45.75 -8.28
CA GLY A 364 3.09 46.83 -8.07
C GLY A 364 1.84 46.80 -8.94
N ILE A 365 1.76 45.89 -9.93
CA ILE A 365 0.53 45.69 -10.72
C ILE A 365 -0.48 44.89 -9.90
N LYS A 366 -1.72 45.38 -9.84
CA LYS A 366 -2.82 44.69 -9.15
C LYS A 366 -3.38 43.56 -10.01
N PHE A 367 -4.08 42.61 -9.38
CA PHE A 367 -4.69 41.48 -10.09
C PHE A 367 -5.74 41.93 -11.12
N GLU A 368 -6.49 42.99 -10.82
CA GLU A 368 -7.48 43.56 -11.73
C GLU A 368 -6.80 44.24 -12.93
N GLU A 369 -5.74 45.00 -12.70
CA GLU A 369 -4.95 45.65 -13.77
C GLU A 369 -4.32 44.61 -14.71
N LEU A 370 -3.93 43.45 -14.17
CA LEU A 370 -3.41 42.34 -14.95
C LEU A 370 -4.47 41.72 -15.88
N ILE A 371 -5.72 41.62 -15.42
CA ILE A 371 -6.86 41.17 -16.24
C ILE A 371 -7.07 42.15 -17.39
N GLU A 372 -7.11 43.46 -17.10
CA GLU A 372 -7.25 44.52 -18.10
C GLU A 372 -6.15 44.46 -19.17
N ILE A 373 -4.88 44.21 -18.76
CA ILE A 373 -3.76 44.03 -19.70
C ILE A 373 -4.02 42.87 -20.66
N TRP A 374 -4.57 41.75 -20.19
CA TRP A 374 -4.87 40.62 -21.08
C TRP A 374 -6.04 40.87 -22.01
N GLU A 375 -7.06 41.59 -21.55
CA GLU A 375 -8.16 42.03 -22.41
C GLU A 375 -7.65 42.93 -23.56
N GLU A 376 -6.76 43.88 -23.25
CA GLU A 376 -6.10 44.72 -24.27
C GLU A 376 -5.22 43.90 -25.22
N ILE A 377 -4.48 42.90 -24.71
CA ILE A 377 -3.70 41.98 -25.54
C ILE A 377 -4.62 41.20 -26.49
N PHE A 378 -5.77 40.72 -26.02
CA PHE A 378 -6.72 40.00 -26.87
C PHE A 378 -7.26 40.91 -27.98
N GLU A 379 -7.66 42.13 -27.65
CA GLU A 379 -8.15 43.12 -28.61
C GLU A 379 -7.09 43.46 -29.68
N THR A 380 -5.88 43.81 -29.25
CA THR A 380 -4.77 44.18 -30.16
C THR A 380 -4.36 43.02 -31.08
N GLN A 381 -4.46 41.77 -30.60
CA GLN A 381 -4.17 40.57 -31.38
C GLN A 381 -5.35 40.09 -32.24
N ASN A 382 -6.47 40.82 -32.27
CA ASN A 382 -7.70 40.45 -32.99
C ASN A 382 -8.27 39.10 -32.53
N ILE A 383 -8.28 38.87 -31.22
CA ILE A 383 -8.87 37.70 -30.58
C ILE A 383 -10.24 38.11 -30.05
N ILE A 384 -11.29 37.39 -30.46
CA ILE A 384 -12.64 37.59 -29.94
C ILE A 384 -12.75 36.86 -28.61
N LEU A 385 -12.87 37.60 -27.50
CA LEU A 385 -13.07 37.03 -26.17
C LEU A 385 -14.44 36.32 -26.10
N ASN A 386 -14.41 35.02 -25.85
CA ASN A 386 -15.61 34.19 -25.78
C ASN A 386 -16.07 33.97 -24.33
N GLY A 387 -15.15 34.05 -23.37
CA GLY A 387 -15.47 33.91 -21.97
C GLY A 387 -14.25 34.00 -21.06
N GLY A 388 -14.54 34.05 -19.77
CA GLY A 388 -13.53 34.03 -18.73
C GLY A 388 -14.16 33.93 -17.35
N ASN A 389 -13.35 33.58 -16.36
CA ASN A 389 -13.72 33.62 -14.96
C ASN A 389 -12.53 34.05 -14.11
N THR A 390 -12.83 34.48 -12.90
CA THR A 390 -11.82 34.71 -11.87
C THR A 390 -12.15 33.84 -10.68
N SER A 391 -11.12 33.39 -10.00
CA SER A 391 -11.22 32.60 -8.79
C SER A 391 -10.17 33.05 -7.79
N LYS A 392 -10.49 32.87 -6.51
CA LYS A 392 -9.57 33.13 -5.41
C LYS A 392 -9.58 31.93 -4.50
N MET A 393 -8.40 31.35 -4.28
CA MET A 393 -8.22 30.17 -3.45
C MET A 393 -7.10 30.46 -2.45
N GLY A 394 -7.46 30.65 -1.17
CA GLY A 394 -6.55 31.17 -0.15
C GLY A 394 -5.90 32.50 -0.57
N ASN A 395 -4.57 32.49 -0.65
CA ASN A 395 -3.73 33.63 -1.05
C ASN A 395 -3.44 33.71 -2.56
N ILE A 396 -3.96 32.78 -3.36
CA ILE A 396 -3.76 32.76 -4.81
C ILE A 396 -4.99 33.35 -5.50
N GLN A 397 -4.76 34.35 -6.35
CA GLN A 397 -5.76 34.84 -7.29
C GLN A 397 -5.45 34.27 -8.68
N SER A 398 -6.47 33.74 -9.34
CA SER A 398 -6.34 33.20 -10.70
C SER A 398 -7.48 33.66 -11.59
N PHE A 399 -7.18 33.76 -12.89
CA PHE A 399 -8.18 34.02 -13.91
C PHE A 399 -8.03 33.02 -15.05
N LEU A 400 -9.11 32.77 -15.76
CA LEU A 400 -9.14 32.09 -17.05
C LEU A 400 -9.76 33.04 -18.07
N MET A 401 -9.16 33.14 -19.25
CA MET A 401 -9.73 33.84 -20.41
C MET A 401 -9.55 32.97 -21.65
N PHE A 402 -10.53 32.94 -22.53
CA PHE A 402 -10.39 32.26 -23.82
C PHE A 402 -11.15 32.95 -24.94
N GLY A 403 -10.65 32.78 -26.17
CA GLY A 403 -11.20 33.45 -27.34
C GLY A 403 -10.62 32.96 -28.66
N ASP A 404 -11.30 33.29 -29.76
CA ASP A 404 -10.92 32.86 -31.10
C ASP A 404 -10.11 33.93 -31.84
N ASN A 405 -8.94 33.56 -32.32
CA ASN A 405 -8.13 34.40 -33.19
C ASN A 405 -8.54 34.20 -34.65
N LEU A 406 -9.32 35.13 -35.20
CA LEU A 406 -9.85 35.03 -36.56
C LEU A 406 -8.78 35.02 -37.67
N LYS A 407 -7.59 35.58 -37.40
CA LYS A 407 -6.50 35.63 -38.41
C LYS A 407 -5.77 34.31 -38.54
N THR A 408 -5.59 33.60 -37.42
CA THR A 408 -4.85 32.34 -37.37
C THR A 408 -5.75 31.11 -37.35
N ASN A 409 -7.06 31.31 -37.17
CA ASN A 409 -8.06 30.25 -36.97
C ASN A 409 -7.66 29.31 -35.82
N LYS A 410 -7.26 29.93 -34.70
CA LYS A 410 -6.84 29.24 -33.48
C LYS A 410 -7.58 29.79 -32.27
N MET A 411 -7.89 28.91 -31.34
CA MET A 411 -8.40 29.29 -30.02
C MET A 411 -7.23 29.57 -29.08
N ILE A 412 -7.33 30.66 -28.34
CA ILE A 412 -6.36 31.06 -27.32
C ILE A 412 -7.02 30.88 -25.96
N MET A 413 -6.31 30.25 -25.02
CA MET A 413 -6.72 30.19 -23.62
C MET A 413 -5.56 30.60 -22.73
N VAL A 414 -5.83 31.48 -21.77
CA VAL A 414 -4.85 31.96 -20.80
C VAL A 414 -5.38 31.72 -19.41
N THR A 415 -4.59 31.03 -18.58
CA THR A 415 -4.80 31.03 -17.13
C THR A 415 -3.63 31.72 -16.45
N GLY A 416 -3.93 32.71 -15.61
CA GLY A 416 -2.94 33.50 -14.89
C GLY A 416 -3.05 33.30 -13.39
N TYR A 417 -1.92 33.37 -12.70
CA TYR A 417 -1.79 33.25 -11.25
C TYR A 417 -0.91 34.39 -10.74
N LEU A 418 -1.39 35.11 -9.73
CA LEU A 418 -0.62 36.12 -9.02
C LEU A 418 -0.18 35.59 -7.66
N LEU A 419 1.14 35.55 -7.41
CA LEU A 419 1.72 35.15 -6.14
C LEU A 419 2.83 36.13 -5.73
N LYS A 420 2.59 36.90 -4.67
CA LYS A 420 3.48 37.99 -4.21
C LYS A 420 3.77 38.98 -5.36
N ASP A 421 5.06 39.22 -5.67
CA ASP A 421 5.51 40.12 -6.74
C ASP A 421 5.71 39.39 -8.10
N PHE A 422 5.36 38.10 -8.21
CA PHE A 422 5.57 37.31 -9.43
C PHE A 422 4.25 36.97 -10.09
N TYR A 423 4.22 37.16 -11.41
CA TYR A 423 3.13 36.73 -12.25
C TYR A 423 3.50 35.45 -13.01
N TYR A 424 2.59 34.48 -12.97
CA TYR A 424 2.69 33.24 -13.72
C TYR A 424 1.50 33.12 -14.65
N TYR A 425 1.70 32.65 -15.87
CA TYR A 425 0.59 32.31 -16.74
C TYR A 425 0.90 31.17 -17.67
N LEU A 426 -0.13 30.39 -17.95
CA LEU A 426 -0.16 29.34 -18.95
C LEU A 426 -0.96 29.90 -20.12
N TYR A 427 -0.35 29.91 -21.29
CA TYR A 427 -0.91 30.37 -22.54
C TYR A 427 -1.00 29.19 -23.49
N PHE A 428 -2.21 28.77 -23.79
CA PHE A 428 -2.52 27.70 -24.71
C PHE A 428 -2.93 28.28 -26.06
N THR A 429 -2.37 27.74 -27.13
CA THR A 429 -2.81 27.98 -28.51
C THR A 429 -3.28 26.66 -29.09
N MET A 430 -4.53 26.63 -29.53
CA MET A 430 -5.24 25.42 -29.91
C MET A 430 -5.84 25.53 -31.31
N LYS A 431 -6.01 24.41 -32.02
CA LYS A 431 -6.92 24.37 -33.18
C LYS A 431 -8.34 24.69 -32.70
N SER A 432 -9.20 25.24 -33.56
CA SER A 432 -10.57 25.60 -33.17
C SER A 432 -11.47 24.39 -32.86
N ASP A 433 -11.07 23.19 -33.29
CA ASP A 433 -11.77 21.92 -33.18
C ASP A 433 -11.03 20.92 -32.27
N ILE A 434 -10.68 21.34 -31.05
CA ILE A 434 -10.07 20.43 -30.06
C ILE A 434 -11.02 19.31 -29.63
N THR A 435 -10.44 18.15 -29.37
CA THR A 435 -11.14 16.94 -28.92
C THR A 435 -11.47 17.01 -27.41
N LEU A 436 -12.24 16.04 -26.91
CA LEU A 436 -12.46 15.89 -25.47
C LEU A 436 -11.15 15.53 -24.74
N GLU A 437 -10.31 14.70 -25.36
CA GLU A 437 -8.99 14.31 -24.86
C GLU A 437 -8.08 15.52 -24.71
N ASP A 438 -8.06 16.40 -25.73
CA ASP A 438 -7.34 17.68 -25.67
C ASP A 438 -7.80 18.55 -24.47
N GLN A 439 -9.10 18.56 -24.16
CA GLN A 439 -9.64 19.29 -23.00
C GLN A 439 -9.23 18.65 -21.66
N GLU A 440 -9.21 17.31 -21.59
CA GLU A 440 -8.73 16.58 -20.41
C GLU A 440 -7.26 16.86 -20.13
N ASP A 441 -6.42 16.87 -21.17
CA ASP A 441 -4.99 17.20 -21.07
C ASP A 441 -4.76 18.62 -20.53
N ILE A 442 -5.51 19.58 -21.08
CA ILE A 442 -5.48 20.97 -20.62
C ILE A 442 -5.89 21.04 -19.16
N ASN A 443 -6.99 20.39 -18.78
CA ASN A 443 -7.50 20.40 -17.42
C ASN A 443 -6.50 19.78 -16.45
N LEU A 444 -5.85 18.66 -16.81
CA LEU A 444 -4.79 18.06 -16.02
C LEU A 444 -3.67 19.06 -15.75
N ILE A 445 -3.15 19.71 -16.80
CA ILE A 445 -2.04 20.67 -16.68
C ILE A 445 -2.44 21.85 -15.80
N VAL A 446 -3.59 22.46 -16.09
CA VAL A 446 -4.09 23.63 -15.34
C VAL A 446 -4.37 23.27 -13.88
N ASN A 447 -5.03 22.14 -13.62
CA ASN A 447 -5.41 21.75 -12.27
C ASN A 447 -4.22 21.24 -11.45
N THR A 448 -3.17 20.71 -12.08
CA THR A 448 -1.97 20.30 -11.35
C THR A 448 -0.89 21.38 -11.30
N PHE A 449 -1.10 22.54 -11.94
CA PHE A 449 -0.13 23.64 -11.93
C PHE A 449 0.09 24.25 -10.54
N ARG A 450 1.36 24.30 -10.12
CA ARG A 450 1.80 24.83 -8.83
C ARG A 450 3.00 25.73 -8.97
N ILE A 451 3.08 26.68 -8.06
CA ILE A 451 4.24 27.54 -7.84
C ILE A 451 4.87 27.08 -6.52
N LEU A 452 6.10 26.58 -6.56
CA LEU A 452 6.82 26.08 -5.38
C LEU A 452 7.55 27.26 -4.71
N MET A 453 7.38 27.43 -3.40
CA MET A 453 7.94 28.52 -2.61
C MET A 453 9.23 28.16 -1.88
#